data_AF-A0A7C1P0S0-F1
#
_entry.id   AF-A0A7C1P0S0-F1
#
_cell.length_a   1.000
_cell.length_b   1.000
_cell.length_c   1.000
_cell.angle_alpha   90.00
_cell.angle_beta   90.00
_cell.angle_gamma   90.00
#
_symmetry.space_group_name_H-M   'P 1'
#
loop_
_entity.id
_entity.type
_entity.pdbx_description
1 polymer ?
#
loop_
_entity_poly.entity_id
_entity_poly.type
_entity_poly.pdbx_seq_one_letter_code
_entity_poly.pdbx_strand_id
1 'polypeptide(L)'
;MAKQTKAKLDKKGLSGLGLEKLVDILLEESAANKALKARLQTALAGETGPDEMARLIDKRLDAIDQATTRINKARARDLAGEFAALARNILSELGSADPQAAAERIIRFLGLRFPVSARLATDNARLWKVFEDTELATLELIKGVGAEEQALLVPHLERLRLRDRYGEHTGFLRALTGVVSGPAAKAWRKVLAEVLPSEPLKLGALDLLQSLALHQGDIDDFLALERQKPDNRRDTLAVADMLHGAGRFEDALEWVRERPRGVRLIPVNGVLASVGPDYGAHERRLLEAEILDKLKRREDAQELRWREFRETLDPSVL
;
A
#
# COMPACT_ATOMS: atom_id res chain seq x y z
N MET A 1 8.18 -47.20 41.37
CA MET A 1 8.13 -45.72 41.44
C MET A 1 7.47 -45.20 40.17
N ALA A 2 6.24 -44.70 40.24
CA ALA A 2 5.55 -44.16 39.07
C ALA A 2 6.20 -42.83 38.66
N LYS A 3 6.61 -42.74 37.40
CA LYS A 3 7.28 -41.57 36.81
C LYS A 3 6.29 -40.40 36.83
N GLN A 4 6.47 -39.44 37.72
CA GLN A 4 5.66 -38.21 37.72
C GLN A 4 5.90 -37.47 36.41
N THR A 5 4.89 -37.46 35.55
CA THR A 5 4.88 -36.67 34.33
C THR A 5 4.87 -35.19 34.72
N LYS A 6 5.97 -34.48 34.46
CA LYS A 6 6.08 -33.04 34.76
C LYS A 6 4.99 -32.29 34.00
N ALA A 7 4.17 -31.51 34.71
CA ALA A 7 3.20 -30.62 34.07
C ALA A 7 3.96 -29.64 33.16
N LYS A 8 3.52 -29.54 31.91
CA LYS A 8 4.14 -28.71 30.89
C LYS A 8 3.26 -27.50 30.64
N LEU A 9 3.85 -26.31 30.63
CA LEU A 9 3.13 -25.07 30.33
C LEU A 9 2.95 -24.97 28.80
N ASP A 10 1.93 -25.66 28.30
CA ASP A 10 1.51 -25.65 26.90
C ASP A 10 -0.03 -25.64 26.81
N LYS A 11 -0.60 -25.55 25.60
CA LYS A 11 -2.05 -25.50 25.40
C LYS A 11 -2.78 -26.67 26.08
N LYS A 12 -2.20 -27.87 26.05
CA LYS A 12 -2.79 -29.09 26.64
C LYS A 12 -2.72 -29.05 28.17
N GLY A 13 -1.60 -28.60 28.74
CA GLY A 13 -1.43 -28.41 30.17
C GLY A 13 -2.36 -27.35 30.74
N LEU A 14 -2.54 -26.23 30.04
CA LEU A 14 -3.48 -25.17 30.42
C LEU A 14 -4.94 -25.62 30.29
N SER A 15 -5.33 -26.30 29.21
CA SER A 15 -6.68 -26.87 29.10
C SER A 15 -6.99 -27.89 30.20
N GLY A 16 -5.98 -28.61 30.70
CA GLY A 16 -6.11 -29.52 31.84
C GLY A 16 -6.25 -28.85 33.22
N LEU A 17 -5.96 -27.54 33.33
CA LEU A 17 -6.13 -26.78 34.58
C LEU A 17 -7.59 -26.50 34.93
N GLY A 18 -8.47 -26.53 33.93
CA GLY A 18 -9.88 -26.15 34.04
C GLY A 18 -10.12 -24.64 33.87
N LEU A 19 -11.32 -24.29 33.42
CA LEU A 19 -11.70 -22.91 33.09
C LEU A 19 -11.62 -21.98 34.30
N GLU A 20 -12.22 -22.36 35.43
CA GLU A 20 -12.27 -21.51 36.63
C GLU A 20 -10.88 -21.14 37.14
N LYS A 21 -9.98 -22.12 37.23
CA LYS A 21 -8.61 -21.88 37.73
C LYS A 21 -7.78 -21.01 36.80
N LEU A 22 -8.02 -21.08 35.49
CA LEU A 22 -7.40 -20.16 34.52
C LEU A 22 -7.95 -18.74 34.67
N VAL A 23 -9.25 -18.59 34.89
CA VAL A 23 -9.89 -17.28 35.09
C VAL A 23 -9.33 -16.60 36.33
N ASP A 24 -9.22 -17.30 37.45
CA ASP A 24 -8.68 -16.74 38.69
C ASP A 24 -7.24 -16.23 38.51
N ILE A 25 -6.37 -17.05 37.90
CA ILE A 25 -4.97 -16.68 37.62
C ILE A 25 -4.91 -15.45 36.70
N LEU A 26 -5.75 -15.40 35.66
CA LEU A 26 -5.80 -14.26 34.74
C LEU A 26 -6.29 -12.98 35.42
N LEU A 27 -7.28 -13.07 36.32
CA LEU A 27 -7.79 -11.93 37.08
C LEU A 27 -6.72 -11.39 38.03
N GLU A 28 -6.05 -12.25 38.80
CA GLU A 28 -4.94 -11.87 39.68
C GLU A 28 -3.80 -11.20 38.91
N GLU A 29 -3.36 -11.80 37.81
CA GLU A 29 -2.26 -11.26 37.01
C GLU A 29 -2.65 -9.93 36.33
N SER A 30 -3.91 -9.79 35.90
CA SER A 30 -4.41 -8.56 35.29
C SER A 30 -4.49 -7.38 36.27
N ALA A 31 -4.58 -7.64 37.58
CA ALA A 31 -4.58 -6.58 38.58
C ALA A 31 -3.24 -5.82 38.60
N ALA A 32 -2.13 -6.52 38.38
CA ALA A 32 -0.79 -5.95 38.32
C ALA A 32 -0.35 -5.55 36.90
N ASN A 33 -0.92 -6.17 35.86
CA ASN A 33 -0.52 -5.97 34.47
C ASN A 33 -1.58 -5.24 33.64
N LYS A 34 -1.41 -3.92 33.47
CA LYS A 34 -2.32 -3.07 32.68
C LYS A 34 -2.49 -3.55 31.23
N ALA A 35 -1.45 -4.10 30.59
CA ALA A 35 -1.54 -4.60 29.22
C ALA A 35 -2.36 -5.88 29.14
N LEU A 36 -2.18 -6.81 30.09
CA LEU A 36 -3.01 -8.03 30.19
C LEU A 36 -4.47 -7.68 30.49
N LYS A 37 -4.71 -6.76 31.43
CA LYS A 37 -6.06 -6.28 31.75
C LYS A 37 -6.77 -5.69 30.53
N ALA A 38 -6.10 -4.81 29.79
CA ALA A 38 -6.64 -4.26 28.55
C ALA A 38 -6.96 -5.38 27.53
N ARG A 39 -6.08 -6.38 27.40
CA ARG A 39 -6.30 -7.50 26.49
C ARG A 39 -7.48 -8.39 26.89
N LEU A 40 -7.63 -8.72 28.17
CA LEU A 40 -8.77 -9.49 28.69
C LEU A 40 -10.07 -8.72 28.54
N GLN A 41 -10.07 -7.41 28.80
CA GLN A 41 -11.24 -6.55 28.59
C GLN A 41 -11.61 -6.46 27.11
N THR A 42 -10.64 -6.38 26.19
CA THR A 42 -10.91 -6.44 24.75
C THR A 42 -11.46 -7.81 24.33
N ALA A 43 -10.91 -8.91 24.83
CA ALA A 43 -11.40 -10.25 24.53
C ALA A 43 -12.83 -10.47 25.04
N LEU A 44 -13.14 -10.02 26.26
CA LEU A 44 -14.49 -10.04 26.83
C LEU A 44 -15.44 -9.08 26.08
N ALA A 45 -14.96 -7.92 25.63
CA ALA A 45 -15.75 -7.04 24.77
C ALA A 45 -16.11 -7.68 23.42
N GLY A 46 -15.29 -8.62 22.94
CA GLY A 46 -15.64 -9.47 21.79
C GLY A 46 -16.85 -10.38 22.05
N GLU A 47 -17.16 -10.72 23.30
CA GLU A 47 -18.42 -11.40 23.65
C GLU A 47 -19.62 -10.44 23.70
N THR A 48 -19.38 -9.13 23.89
CA THR A 48 -20.41 -8.07 23.86
C THR A 48 -20.77 -7.60 22.44
N GLY A 49 -20.03 -8.05 21.42
CA GLY A 49 -20.25 -7.76 20.01
C GLY A 49 -19.17 -6.87 19.37
N PRO A 50 -19.05 -6.89 18.02
CA PRO A 50 -18.01 -6.17 17.28
C PRO A 50 -18.00 -4.65 17.55
N ASP A 51 -19.15 -4.04 17.82
CA ASP A 51 -19.29 -2.60 18.07
C ASP A 51 -18.53 -2.12 19.32
N GLU A 52 -18.57 -2.90 20.41
CA GLU A 52 -17.88 -2.53 21.64
C GLU A 52 -16.36 -2.71 21.49
N MET A 53 -15.95 -3.77 20.78
CA MET A 53 -14.53 -3.97 20.42
C MET A 53 -14.03 -2.80 19.57
N ALA A 54 -14.80 -2.38 18.56
CA ALA A 54 -14.53 -1.22 17.72
C ALA A 54 -14.37 0.05 18.55
N ARG A 55 -15.28 0.32 19.51
CA ARG A 55 -15.22 1.48 20.41
C ARG A 55 -13.97 1.51 21.29
N LEU A 56 -13.56 0.36 21.83
CA LEU A 56 -12.33 0.25 22.63
C LEU A 56 -11.07 0.46 21.79
N ILE A 57 -11.05 -0.07 20.56
CA ILE A 57 -9.98 0.18 19.59
C ILE A 57 -9.91 1.67 19.26
N ASP A 58 -11.04 2.30 18.97
CA ASP A 58 -11.13 3.73 18.62
C ASP A 58 -10.54 4.60 19.74
N LYS A 59 -10.95 4.35 20.99
CA LYS A 59 -10.39 5.05 22.16
C LYS A 59 -8.88 4.90 22.27
N ARG A 60 -8.34 3.72 21.94
CA ARG A 60 -6.90 3.46 21.99
C ARG A 60 -6.15 4.15 20.85
N LEU A 61 -6.69 4.14 19.63
CA LEU A 61 -6.14 4.86 18.50
C LEU A 61 -6.10 6.36 18.77
N ASP A 62 -7.19 6.93 19.32
CA ASP A 62 -7.28 8.34 19.68
C ASP A 62 -6.25 8.72 20.75
N ALA A 63 -6.10 7.89 21.78
CA ALA A 63 -5.10 8.13 22.83
C ALA A 63 -3.66 8.11 22.28
N ILE A 64 -3.37 7.28 21.27
CA ILE A 64 -2.05 7.24 20.62
C ILE A 64 -1.84 8.49 19.75
N ASP A 65 -2.84 8.86 18.94
CA ASP A 65 -2.78 10.02 18.02
C ASP A 65 -2.63 11.34 18.79
N GLN A 66 -3.37 11.49 19.90
CA GLN A 66 -3.36 12.71 20.72
C GLN A 66 -2.15 12.82 21.66
N ALA A 67 -1.40 11.75 21.88
CA ALA A 67 -0.29 11.79 22.81
C ALA A 67 0.86 12.67 22.26
N THR A 68 1.41 13.53 23.12
CA THR A 68 2.49 14.48 22.75
C THR A 68 3.85 14.12 23.35
N THR A 69 3.89 13.12 24.24
CA THR A 69 5.11 12.74 24.96
C THR A 69 6.17 12.19 24.02
N ARG A 70 7.43 12.66 24.18
CA ARG A 70 8.58 12.19 23.42
C ARG A 70 8.87 10.71 23.69
N ILE A 71 9.21 9.96 22.65
CA ILE A 71 9.41 8.52 22.69
C ILE A 71 10.91 8.24 22.66
N ASN A 72 11.46 7.77 23.79
CA ASN A 72 12.85 7.33 23.86
C ASN A 72 13.03 5.91 23.27
N LYS A 73 14.28 5.46 23.15
CA LYS A 73 14.62 4.16 22.55
C LYS A 73 13.99 2.95 23.28
N ALA A 74 13.85 3.01 24.60
CA ALA A 74 13.21 1.94 25.36
C ALA A 74 11.70 1.89 25.05
N ARG A 75 11.02 3.04 25.16
CA ARG A 75 9.59 3.17 24.87
C ARG A 75 9.25 2.81 23.42
N ALA A 76 10.10 3.14 22.46
CA ALA A 76 9.91 2.75 21.06
C ALA A 76 9.89 1.22 20.87
N ARG A 77 10.67 0.46 21.64
CA ARG A 77 10.64 -1.02 21.60
C ARG A 77 9.37 -1.57 22.23
N ASP A 78 8.92 -0.99 23.33
CA ASP A 78 7.66 -1.39 23.99
C ASP A 78 6.47 -1.10 23.07
N LEU A 79 6.45 0.09 22.44
CA LEU A 79 5.43 0.47 21.46
C LEU A 79 5.38 -0.49 20.28
N ALA A 80 6.52 -1.00 19.78
CA ALA A 80 6.50 -1.98 18.71
C ALA A 80 5.73 -3.27 19.11
N GLY A 81 5.91 -3.74 20.35
CA GLY A 81 5.13 -4.87 20.87
C GLY A 81 3.64 -4.55 21.05
N GLU A 82 3.34 -3.38 21.62
CA GLU A 82 1.98 -2.91 21.83
C GLU A 82 1.21 -2.71 20.51
N PHE A 83 1.87 -2.17 19.49
CA PHE A 83 1.31 -1.91 18.16
C PHE A 83 1.12 -3.21 17.38
N ALA A 84 2.07 -4.14 17.46
CA ALA A 84 1.89 -5.45 16.85
C ALA A 84 0.70 -6.22 17.46
N ALA A 85 0.50 -6.10 18.78
CA ALA A 85 -0.67 -6.68 19.44
C ALA A 85 -1.97 -5.96 19.04
N LEU A 86 -1.97 -4.63 18.96
CA LEU A 86 -3.13 -3.85 18.53
C LEU A 86 -3.53 -4.17 17.08
N ALA A 87 -2.57 -4.15 16.15
CA ALA A 87 -2.79 -4.51 14.75
C ALA A 87 -3.32 -5.94 14.63
N ARG A 88 -2.75 -6.90 15.37
CA ARG A 88 -3.26 -8.29 15.40
C ARG A 88 -4.70 -8.35 15.88
N ASN A 89 -5.05 -7.67 16.98
CA ASN A 89 -6.42 -7.70 17.50
C ASN A 89 -7.42 -7.11 16.49
N ILE A 90 -7.05 -6.02 15.80
CA ILE A 90 -7.89 -5.44 14.74
C ILE A 90 -8.03 -6.43 13.56
N LEU A 91 -6.91 -6.93 13.04
CA LEU A 91 -6.89 -7.77 11.84
C LEU A 91 -7.53 -9.16 12.06
N SER A 92 -7.40 -9.73 13.26
CA SER A 92 -7.86 -11.10 13.54
C SER A 92 -9.18 -11.13 14.32
N GLU A 93 -9.26 -10.51 15.50
CA GLU A 93 -10.45 -10.59 16.35
C GLU A 93 -11.58 -9.76 15.74
N LEU A 94 -11.36 -8.46 15.52
CA LEU A 94 -12.37 -7.61 14.89
C LEU A 94 -12.59 -8.01 13.42
N GLY A 95 -11.51 -8.29 12.68
CA GLY A 95 -11.60 -8.68 11.27
C GLY A 95 -12.42 -9.95 11.02
N SER A 96 -12.47 -10.89 11.97
CA SER A 96 -13.33 -12.09 11.85
C SER A 96 -14.80 -11.81 12.18
N ALA A 97 -15.07 -10.82 13.02
CA ALA A 97 -16.43 -10.47 13.46
C ALA A 97 -17.10 -9.43 12.55
N ASP A 98 -16.33 -8.43 12.12
CA ASP A 98 -16.73 -7.33 11.26
C ASP A 98 -15.51 -6.86 10.42
N PRO A 99 -15.32 -7.43 9.21
CA PRO A 99 -14.21 -7.08 8.33
C PRO A 99 -14.19 -5.59 7.93
N GLN A 100 -15.37 -4.99 7.76
CA GLN A 100 -15.52 -3.60 7.34
C GLN A 100 -15.07 -2.66 8.46
N ALA A 101 -15.56 -2.86 9.68
CA ALA A 101 -15.14 -2.07 10.84
C ALA A 101 -13.65 -2.26 11.15
N ALA A 102 -13.11 -3.47 10.98
CA ALA A 102 -11.68 -3.74 11.12
C ALA A 102 -10.84 -2.96 10.09
N ALA A 103 -11.28 -2.94 8.82
CA ALA A 103 -10.58 -2.24 7.74
C ALA A 103 -10.50 -0.73 8.01
N GLU A 104 -11.59 -0.10 8.44
CA GLU A 104 -11.59 1.32 8.82
C GLU A 104 -10.54 1.63 9.89
N ARG A 105 -10.44 0.76 10.90
CA ARG A 105 -9.57 0.95 12.09
C ARG A 105 -8.13 0.63 11.80
N ILE A 106 -7.84 -0.36 10.97
CA ILE A 106 -6.46 -0.65 10.58
C ILE A 106 -5.89 0.43 9.66
N ILE A 107 -6.70 1.02 8.78
CA ILE A 107 -6.30 2.20 7.98
C ILE A 107 -5.99 3.39 8.91
N ARG A 108 -6.81 3.62 9.94
CA ARG A 108 -6.52 4.64 10.98
C ARG A 108 -5.23 4.33 11.74
N PHE A 109 -4.99 3.07 12.09
CA PHE A 109 -3.76 2.64 12.73
C PHE A 109 -2.54 2.94 11.86
N LEU A 110 -2.58 2.66 10.55
CA LEU A 110 -1.49 3.01 9.63
C LEU A 110 -1.20 4.52 9.65
N GLY A 111 -2.24 5.35 9.69
CA GLY A 111 -2.12 6.80 9.81
C GLY A 111 -1.48 7.32 11.10
N LEU A 112 -1.25 6.45 12.10
CA LEU A 112 -0.47 6.77 13.31
C LEU A 112 1.02 6.84 13.06
N ARG A 113 1.51 6.38 11.89
CA ARG A 113 2.94 6.44 11.56
C ARG A 113 3.49 7.86 11.67
N PHE A 114 2.81 8.83 11.04
CA PHE A 114 3.21 10.24 11.03
C PHE A 114 3.30 10.89 12.43
N PRO A 115 2.26 10.88 13.28
CA PRO A 115 2.34 11.48 14.62
C PRO A 115 3.35 10.75 15.52
N VAL A 116 3.55 9.44 15.33
CA VAL A 116 4.53 8.66 16.11
C VAL A 116 5.95 8.99 15.68
N SER A 117 6.22 9.13 14.37
CA SER A 117 7.55 9.48 13.86
C SER A 117 8.01 10.84 14.37
N ALA A 118 7.10 11.83 14.41
CA ALA A 118 7.37 13.17 14.92
C ALA A 118 7.82 13.19 16.41
N ARG A 119 7.52 12.14 17.17
CA ARG A 119 7.79 12.04 18.62
C ARG A 119 9.02 11.19 18.95
N LEU A 120 9.59 10.47 17.98
CA LEU A 120 10.73 9.59 18.22
C LEU A 120 12.01 10.40 18.50
N ALA A 121 12.73 10.04 19.56
CA ALA A 121 14.05 10.61 19.83
C ALA A 121 15.11 10.09 18.86
N THR A 122 14.98 8.83 18.43
CA THR A 122 15.81 8.16 17.44
C THR A 122 14.95 7.18 16.68
N ASP A 123 15.34 6.90 15.44
CA ASP A 123 14.62 5.97 14.59
C ASP A 123 14.56 4.54 15.15
N ASN A 124 13.52 3.77 14.79
CA ASN A 124 13.33 2.40 15.28
C ASN A 124 12.78 1.45 14.22
N ALA A 125 13.67 0.67 13.60
CA ALA A 125 13.34 -0.29 12.55
C ALA A 125 12.29 -1.34 12.97
N ARG A 126 12.29 -1.80 14.23
CA ARG A 126 11.31 -2.79 14.69
C ARG A 126 9.90 -2.19 14.74
N LEU A 127 9.78 -0.92 15.10
CA LEU A 127 8.49 -0.22 15.09
C LEU A 127 7.97 -0.07 13.66
N TRP A 128 8.82 0.34 12.71
CA TRP A 128 8.41 0.49 11.30
C TRP A 128 8.07 -0.81 10.62
N LYS A 129 8.80 -1.88 10.95
CA LYS A 129 8.44 -3.21 10.49
C LYS A 129 7.01 -3.61 10.86
N VAL A 130 6.49 -3.17 12.02
CA VAL A 130 5.09 -3.43 12.39
C VAL A 130 4.13 -2.74 11.43
N PHE A 131 4.41 -1.50 11.01
CA PHE A 131 3.57 -0.80 10.03
C PHE A 131 3.65 -1.49 8.66
N GLU A 132 4.84 -1.83 8.18
CA GLU A 132 5.05 -2.55 6.91
C GLU A 132 4.31 -3.90 6.89
N ASP A 133 4.47 -4.71 7.94
CA ASP A 133 3.78 -6.00 8.06
C ASP A 133 2.24 -5.80 8.14
N THR A 134 1.80 -4.68 8.74
CA THR A 134 0.37 -4.34 8.84
C THR A 134 -0.21 -3.90 7.50
N GLU A 135 0.53 -3.16 6.66
CA GLU A 135 0.09 -2.77 5.32
C GLU A 135 -0.21 -4.01 4.46
N LEU A 136 0.70 -4.98 4.46
CA LEU A 136 0.52 -6.24 3.74
C LEU A 136 -0.72 -6.99 4.19
N ALA A 137 -0.92 -7.12 5.51
CA ALA A 137 -2.12 -7.78 6.06
C ALA A 137 -3.41 -6.99 5.81
N THR A 138 -3.33 -5.66 5.73
CA THR A 138 -4.47 -4.79 5.44
C THR A 138 -4.98 -4.98 4.02
N LEU A 139 -4.08 -5.19 3.04
CA LEU A 139 -4.49 -5.52 1.67
C LEU A 139 -5.33 -6.80 1.63
N GLU A 140 -4.91 -7.85 2.34
CA GLU A 140 -5.66 -9.11 2.41
C GLU A 140 -7.00 -8.96 3.14
N LEU A 141 -7.06 -8.16 4.21
CA LEU A 141 -8.33 -7.87 4.88
C LEU A 141 -9.31 -7.15 3.94
N ILE A 142 -8.86 -6.10 3.24
CA ILE A 142 -9.72 -5.31 2.35
C ILE A 142 -10.25 -6.14 1.19
N LYS A 143 -9.46 -7.08 0.63
CA LYS A 143 -9.94 -8.05 -0.37
C LYS A 143 -11.14 -8.87 0.13
N GLY A 144 -11.19 -9.16 1.43
CA GLY A 144 -12.27 -9.92 2.07
C GLY A 144 -13.51 -9.10 2.44
N VAL A 145 -13.44 -7.76 2.41
CA VAL A 145 -14.58 -6.88 2.69
C VAL A 145 -15.54 -6.88 1.48
N GLY A 146 -16.85 -6.83 1.73
CA GLY A 146 -17.86 -6.82 0.68
C GLY A 146 -17.67 -5.66 -0.31
N ALA A 147 -17.97 -5.87 -1.59
CA ALA A 147 -17.65 -4.90 -2.64
C ALA A 147 -18.25 -3.50 -2.41
N GLU A 148 -19.48 -3.42 -1.90
CA GLU A 148 -20.13 -2.15 -1.56
C GLU A 148 -19.57 -1.54 -0.27
N GLU A 149 -19.24 -2.38 0.72
CA GLU A 149 -18.64 -1.96 1.99
C GLU A 149 -17.25 -1.37 1.80
N GLN A 150 -16.48 -1.86 0.82
CA GLN A 150 -15.18 -1.27 0.47
C GLN A 150 -15.31 0.21 0.05
N ALA A 151 -16.44 0.63 -0.52
CA ALA A 151 -16.65 2.03 -0.87
C ALA A 151 -16.72 2.94 0.37
N LEU A 152 -17.16 2.40 1.52
CA LEU A 152 -17.17 3.11 2.81
C LEU A 152 -15.76 3.37 3.34
N LEU A 153 -14.74 2.65 2.85
CA LEU A 153 -13.35 2.83 3.26
C LEU A 153 -12.67 4.03 2.58
N VAL A 154 -13.22 4.53 1.46
CA VAL A 154 -12.60 5.61 0.67
C VAL A 154 -12.29 6.87 1.51
N PRO A 155 -13.19 7.38 2.37
CA PRO A 155 -12.86 8.50 3.26
C PRO A 155 -11.68 8.21 4.21
N HIS A 156 -11.48 6.96 4.63
CA HIS A 156 -10.36 6.56 5.48
C HIS A 156 -9.06 6.49 4.69
N LEU A 157 -9.11 5.97 3.46
CA LEU A 157 -7.98 5.94 2.53
C LEU A 157 -7.49 7.35 2.19
N GLU A 158 -8.42 8.28 1.93
CA GLU A 158 -8.06 9.67 1.67
C GLU A 158 -7.52 10.37 2.91
N ARG A 159 -8.07 10.08 4.10
CA ARG A 159 -7.49 10.58 5.35
C ARG A 159 -6.06 10.07 5.55
N LEU A 160 -5.77 8.82 5.21
CA LEU A 160 -4.42 8.26 5.25
C LEU A 160 -3.51 8.98 4.24
N ARG A 161 -3.93 9.08 2.98
CA ARG A 161 -3.20 9.76 1.90
C ARG A 161 -2.82 11.19 2.26
N LEU A 162 -3.75 11.97 2.79
CA LEU A 162 -3.51 13.36 3.17
C LEU A 162 -2.59 13.51 4.40
N ARG A 163 -2.49 12.46 5.24
CA ARG A 163 -1.57 12.40 6.39
C ARG A 163 -0.18 11.87 6.03
N ASP A 164 -0.01 11.26 4.86
CA ASP A 164 1.24 10.64 4.40
C ASP A 164 2.24 11.69 3.87
N ARG A 165 2.73 12.55 4.77
CA ARG A 165 3.52 13.73 4.40
C ARG A 165 4.90 13.41 3.81
N TYR A 166 5.47 12.24 4.13
CA TYR A 166 6.76 11.81 3.60
C TYR A 166 6.64 10.64 2.63
N GLY A 167 5.42 10.29 2.20
CA GLY A 167 5.19 9.25 1.20
C GLY A 167 5.44 7.83 1.70
N GLU A 168 5.40 7.61 3.01
CA GLU A 168 5.66 6.32 3.63
C GLU A 168 4.63 5.25 3.28
N HIS A 169 3.40 5.66 2.96
CA HIS A 169 2.29 4.80 2.56
C HIS A 169 2.08 4.78 1.03
N THR A 170 2.94 5.40 0.24
CA THR A 170 2.81 5.48 -1.24
C THR A 170 2.69 4.08 -1.87
N GLY A 171 3.53 3.13 -1.42
CA GLY A 171 3.51 1.75 -1.92
C GLY A 171 2.19 1.05 -1.60
N PHE A 172 1.72 1.19 -0.36
CA PHE A 172 0.44 0.63 0.09
C PHE A 172 -0.76 1.22 -0.66
N LEU A 173 -0.83 2.55 -0.78
CA LEU A 173 -1.91 3.24 -1.50
C LEU A 173 -1.95 2.85 -2.99
N ARG A 174 -0.77 2.69 -3.63
CA ARG A 174 -0.69 2.18 -5.00
C ARG A 174 -1.18 0.74 -5.09
N ALA A 175 -0.71 -0.15 -4.21
CA ALA A 175 -1.13 -1.55 -4.19
C ALA A 175 -2.65 -1.69 -3.97
N LEU A 176 -3.24 -0.82 -3.15
CA LEU A 176 -4.69 -0.79 -2.91
C LEU A 176 -5.50 -0.56 -4.18
N THR A 177 -5.01 0.23 -5.15
CA THR A 177 -5.76 0.49 -6.39
C THR A 177 -6.04 -0.77 -7.21
N GLY A 178 -5.24 -1.84 -7.04
CA GLY A 178 -5.47 -3.15 -7.64
C GLY A 178 -6.22 -4.14 -6.75
N VAL A 179 -6.57 -3.74 -5.53
CA VAL A 179 -7.29 -4.55 -4.54
C VAL A 179 -8.74 -4.12 -4.38
N VAL A 180 -9.00 -2.81 -4.45
CA VAL A 180 -10.33 -2.26 -4.23
C VAL A 180 -11.34 -2.72 -5.29
N SER A 181 -12.57 -2.96 -4.86
CA SER A 181 -13.70 -3.35 -5.70
C SER A 181 -14.05 -2.27 -6.74
N GLY A 182 -14.83 -2.63 -7.77
CA GLY A 182 -15.36 -1.66 -8.73
C GLY A 182 -16.10 -0.47 -8.10
N PRO A 183 -17.05 -0.68 -7.17
CA PRO A 183 -17.71 0.40 -6.43
C PRO A 183 -16.73 1.30 -5.66
N ALA A 184 -15.78 0.71 -4.95
CA ALA A 184 -14.78 1.45 -4.17
C ALA A 184 -13.82 2.25 -5.07
N ALA A 185 -13.35 1.65 -6.17
CA ALA A 185 -12.53 2.31 -7.17
C ALA A 185 -13.26 3.51 -7.79
N LYS A 186 -14.55 3.37 -8.12
CA LYS A 186 -15.38 4.47 -8.63
C LYS A 186 -15.54 5.59 -7.61
N ALA A 187 -15.82 5.25 -6.34
CA ALA A 187 -15.93 6.23 -5.27
C ALA A 187 -14.60 6.97 -5.04
N TRP A 188 -13.48 6.24 -5.04
CA TRP A 188 -12.16 6.82 -4.84
C TRP A 188 -11.75 7.72 -6.00
N ARG A 189 -11.96 7.28 -7.24
CA ARG A 189 -11.76 8.08 -8.45
C ARG A 189 -12.49 9.42 -8.38
N LYS A 190 -13.76 9.43 -7.93
CA LYS A 190 -14.54 10.66 -7.77
C LYS A 190 -13.84 11.65 -6.83
N VAL A 191 -13.43 11.18 -5.65
CA VAL A 191 -12.75 12.06 -4.66
C VAL A 191 -11.41 12.56 -5.19
N LEU A 192 -10.61 11.69 -5.82
CA LEU A 192 -9.31 12.07 -6.39
C LEU A 192 -9.46 13.10 -7.52
N ALA A 193 -10.48 12.95 -8.38
CA ALA A 193 -10.75 13.89 -9.46
C ALA A 193 -11.18 15.27 -8.95
N GLU A 194 -11.90 15.35 -7.83
CA GLU A 194 -12.29 16.62 -7.20
C GLU A 194 -11.08 17.40 -6.66
N VAL A 195 -10.07 16.70 -6.12
CA VAL A 195 -8.87 17.35 -5.55
C VAL A 195 -7.77 17.61 -6.58
N LEU A 196 -7.72 16.82 -7.67
CA LEU A 196 -6.70 16.91 -8.72
C LEU A 196 -6.40 18.34 -9.21
N PRO A 197 -7.38 19.23 -9.45
CA PRO A 197 -7.09 20.60 -9.91
C PRO A 197 -6.33 21.47 -8.90
N SER A 198 -6.45 21.14 -7.60
CA SER A 198 -5.84 21.90 -6.50
C SER A 198 -4.56 21.26 -5.96
N GLU A 199 -4.35 19.96 -6.21
CA GLU A 199 -3.09 19.30 -5.91
C GLU A 199 -2.05 19.62 -7.00
N PRO A 200 -0.80 19.94 -6.63
CA PRO A 200 0.26 20.04 -7.62
C PRO A 200 0.40 18.70 -8.35
N LEU A 201 0.73 18.73 -9.65
CA LEU A 201 0.90 17.54 -10.52
C LEU A 201 2.11 16.64 -10.13
N LYS A 202 2.37 16.40 -8.84
CA LYS A 202 3.43 15.53 -8.31
C LYS A 202 2.90 14.62 -7.20
N LEU A 203 3.08 13.30 -7.35
CA LEU A 203 3.03 12.26 -6.32
C LEU A 203 1.83 12.36 -5.38
N GLY A 204 0.63 12.29 -5.96
CA GLY A 204 -0.63 12.46 -5.23
C GLY A 204 -1.83 11.91 -6.01
N ALA A 205 -2.88 12.72 -6.16
CA ALA A 205 -4.14 12.26 -6.76
C ALA A 205 -4.00 11.72 -8.21
N LEU A 206 -3.16 12.36 -9.03
CA LEU A 206 -2.95 11.95 -10.42
C LEU A 206 -2.39 10.52 -10.52
N ASP A 207 -1.39 10.18 -9.70
CA ASP A 207 -0.74 8.87 -9.75
C ASP A 207 -1.70 7.75 -9.33
N LEU A 208 -2.57 8.02 -8.36
CA LEU A 208 -3.60 7.07 -7.93
C LEU A 208 -4.72 6.93 -8.96
N LEU A 209 -5.14 8.02 -9.60
CA LEU A 209 -6.11 7.98 -10.71
C LEU A 209 -5.58 7.13 -11.87
N GLN A 210 -4.32 7.31 -12.25
CA GLN A 210 -3.67 6.51 -13.27
C GLN A 210 -3.59 5.04 -12.86
N SER A 211 -3.19 4.75 -11.63
CA SER A 211 -3.11 3.37 -11.12
C SER A 211 -4.49 2.68 -11.11
N LEU A 212 -5.55 3.41 -10.70
CA LEU A 212 -6.93 2.93 -10.78
C LEU A 212 -7.37 2.65 -12.23
N ALA A 213 -7.06 3.55 -13.17
CA ALA A 213 -7.38 3.38 -14.59
C ALA A 213 -6.73 2.11 -15.15
N LEU A 214 -5.44 1.89 -14.87
CA LEU A 214 -4.72 0.68 -15.29
C LEU A 214 -5.34 -0.59 -14.71
N HIS A 215 -5.64 -0.63 -13.41
CA HIS A 215 -6.25 -1.79 -12.79
C HIS A 215 -7.68 -2.06 -13.26
N GLN A 216 -8.40 -1.03 -13.71
CA GLN A 216 -9.72 -1.17 -14.34
C GLN A 216 -9.65 -1.54 -15.82
N GLY A 217 -8.46 -1.57 -16.43
CA GLY A 217 -8.27 -1.78 -17.86
C GLY A 217 -8.71 -0.59 -18.73
N ASP A 218 -8.90 0.58 -18.14
CA ASP A 218 -9.30 1.80 -18.84
C ASP A 218 -8.06 2.56 -19.35
N ILE A 219 -7.53 2.08 -20.48
CA ILE A 219 -6.33 2.63 -21.10
C ILE A 219 -6.58 4.08 -21.58
N ASP A 220 -7.78 4.38 -22.08
CA ASP A 220 -8.10 5.71 -22.61
C ASP A 220 -8.10 6.77 -21.50
N ASP A 221 -8.70 6.46 -20.34
CA ASP A 221 -8.65 7.32 -19.17
C ASP A 221 -7.21 7.52 -18.66
N PHE A 222 -6.40 6.45 -18.63
CA PHE A 222 -4.98 6.56 -18.30
C PHE A 222 -4.23 7.51 -19.24
N LEU A 223 -4.44 7.39 -20.55
CA LEU A 223 -3.80 8.27 -21.55
C LEU A 223 -4.24 9.73 -21.40
N ALA A 224 -5.53 9.96 -21.14
CA ALA A 224 -6.06 11.30 -20.89
C ALA A 224 -5.39 11.95 -19.67
N LEU A 225 -5.18 11.18 -18.60
CA LEU A 225 -4.46 11.63 -17.40
C LEU A 225 -2.97 11.85 -17.66
N GLU A 226 -2.31 10.98 -18.44
CA GLU A 226 -0.89 11.12 -18.77
C GLU A 226 -0.63 12.38 -19.60
N ARG A 227 -1.53 12.72 -20.52
CA ARG A 227 -1.42 13.96 -21.32
C ARG A 227 -1.58 15.24 -20.49
N GLN A 228 -2.15 15.19 -19.27
CA GLN A 228 -2.20 16.36 -18.38
C GLN A 228 -0.84 16.67 -17.73
N LYS A 229 0.09 15.71 -17.67
CA LYS A 229 1.44 15.94 -17.16
C LYS A 229 2.21 16.87 -18.10
N PRO A 230 3.15 17.69 -17.58
CA PRO A 230 4.11 18.39 -18.44
C PRO A 230 5.01 17.39 -19.15
N ASP A 231 5.50 17.73 -20.34
CA ASP A 231 6.33 16.85 -21.19
C ASP A 231 7.53 16.24 -20.43
N ASN A 232 8.14 16.98 -19.51
CA ASN A 232 9.29 16.50 -18.74
C ASN A 232 8.93 15.50 -17.63
N ARG A 233 7.66 15.18 -17.42
CA ARG A 233 7.18 14.16 -16.46
C ARG A 233 6.42 13.02 -17.13
N ARG A 234 6.22 13.09 -18.45
CA ARG A 234 5.60 11.99 -19.19
C ARG A 234 6.63 10.90 -19.44
N ASP A 235 6.28 9.67 -19.09
CA ASP A 235 7.11 8.52 -19.43
C ASP A 235 6.64 7.89 -20.75
N THR A 236 6.98 8.56 -21.85
CA THR A 236 6.49 8.16 -23.18
C THR A 236 6.97 6.76 -23.60
N LEU A 237 8.08 6.28 -23.02
CA LEU A 237 8.57 4.93 -23.30
C LEU A 237 7.71 3.90 -22.57
N ALA A 238 7.46 4.08 -21.27
CA ALA A 238 6.61 3.17 -20.50
C ALA A 238 5.17 3.14 -21.04
N VAL A 239 4.65 4.28 -21.47
CA VAL A 239 3.31 4.37 -22.08
C VAL A 239 3.26 3.61 -23.42
N ALA A 240 4.29 3.74 -24.26
CA ALA A 240 4.37 3.00 -25.52
C ALA A 240 4.46 1.49 -25.30
N ASP A 241 5.25 1.04 -24.32
CA ASP A 241 5.38 -0.38 -23.97
C ASP A 241 4.04 -0.96 -23.49
N MET A 242 3.35 -0.22 -22.62
CA MET A 242 2.00 -0.57 -22.16
C MET A 242 1.00 -0.69 -23.33
N LEU A 243 1.00 0.27 -24.26
CA LEU A 243 0.12 0.26 -25.45
C LEU A 243 0.45 -0.90 -26.39
N HIS A 244 1.73 -1.19 -26.58
CA HIS A 244 2.21 -2.34 -27.35
C HIS A 244 1.71 -3.65 -26.73
N GLY A 245 1.86 -3.83 -25.41
CA GLY A 245 1.33 -4.98 -24.68
C GLY A 245 -0.19 -5.14 -24.77
N ALA A 246 -0.92 -4.03 -24.85
CA ALA A 246 -2.37 -4.01 -25.07
C ALA A 246 -2.81 -4.19 -26.53
N GLY A 247 -1.86 -4.32 -27.48
CA GLY A 247 -2.14 -4.47 -28.91
C GLY A 247 -2.56 -3.18 -29.64
N ARG A 248 -2.44 -2.01 -29.00
CA ARG A 248 -2.75 -0.70 -29.59
C ARG A 248 -1.52 -0.15 -30.32
N PHE A 249 -1.09 -0.85 -31.37
CA PHE A 249 0.20 -0.61 -32.01
C PHE A 249 0.34 0.77 -32.67
N GLU A 250 -0.72 1.35 -33.23
CA GLU A 250 -0.67 2.69 -33.82
C GLU A 250 -0.46 3.76 -32.74
N ASP A 251 -1.20 3.69 -31.64
CA ASP A 251 -1.00 4.60 -30.51
C ASP A 251 0.38 4.42 -29.88
N ALA A 252 0.84 3.17 -29.72
CA ALA A 252 2.18 2.86 -29.24
C ALA A 252 3.26 3.52 -30.13
N LEU A 253 3.05 3.52 -31.45
CA LEU A 253 3.96 4.14 -32.41
C LEU A 253 4.01 5.68 -32.27
N GLU A 254 2.87 6.32 -31.99
CA GLU A 254 2.83 7.76 -31.69
C GLU A 254 3.68 8.07 -30.45
N TRP A 255 3.41 7.38 -29.34
CA TRP A 255 4.07 7.62 -28.06
C TRP A 255 5.57 7.28 -28.08
N VAL A 256 5.98 6.20 -28.75
CA VAL A 256 7.41 5.83 -28.84
C VAL A 256 8.21 6.86 -29.64
N ARG A 257 7.58 7.58 -30.57
CA ARG A 257 8.20 8.63 -31.37
C ARG A 257 8.24 9.99 -30.70
N GLU A 258 7.48 10.20 -29.62
CA GLU A 258 7.57 11.40 -28.80
C GLU A 258 8.92 11.45 -28.07
N ARG A 259 9.88 12.13 -28.71
CA ARG A 259 11.25 12.27 -28.19
C ARG A 259 11.34 13.37 -27.13
N PRO A 260 11.78 13.03 -25.91
CA PRO A 260 12.12 14.01 -24.90
C PRO A 260 13.23 14.95 -25.36
N ARG A 261 13.05 16.27 -25.18
CA ARG A 261 14.03 17.28 -25.61
C ARG A 261 14.93 17.79 -24.48
N GLY A 262 14.84 17.22 -23.28
CA GLY A 262 15.62 17.65 -22.11
C GLY A 262 15.52 16.71 -20.91
N VAL A 263 15.96 17.21 -19.76
CA VAL A 263 15.91 16.46 -18.50
C VAL A 263 14.48 16.16 -18.12
N ARG A 264 14.21 14.90 -17.80
CA ARG A 264 12.91 14.41 -17.34
C ARG A 264 12.98 13.95 -15.90
N LEU A 265 11.84 13.97 -15.21
CA LEU A 265 11.65 13.44 -13.88
C LEU A 265 10.60 12.32 -13.96
N ILE A 266 11.08 11.08 -14.07
CA ILE A 266 10.24 9.87 -14.29
C ILE A 266 10.58 8.79 -13.26
N PRO A 267 9.66 7.86 -12.97
CA PRO A 267 9.95 6.73 -12.10
C PRO A 267 10.90 5.72 -12.77
N VAL A 268 12.04 5.47 -12.16
CA VAL A 268 13.01 4.44 -12.56
C VAL A 268 13.13 3.42 -11.42
N ASN A 269 12.81 2.16 -11.68
CA ASN A 269 12.80 1.10 -10.66
C ASN A 269 11.97 1.47 -9.40
N GLY A 270 10.85 2.18 -9.60
CA GLY A 270 9.97 2.64 -8.52
C GLY A 270 10.45 3.89 -7.79
N VAL A 271 11.58 4.49 -8.17
CA VAL A 271 12.10 5.72 -7.55
C VAL A 271 12.07 6.86 -8.56
N LEU A 272 11.57 8.02 -8.15
CA LEU A 272 11.54 9.20 -9.02
C LEU A 272 12.97 9.71 -9.27
N ALA A 273 13.41 9.64 -10.53
CA ALA A 273 14.78 9.95 -10.93
C ALA A 273 14.82 11.04 -12.01
N SER A 274 15.86 11.88 -11.94
CA SER A 274 16.18 12.84 -12.99
C SER A 274 16.99 12.14 -14.07
N VAL A 275 16.47 12.08 -15.29
CA VAL A 275 17.10 11.39 -16.42
C VAL A 275 17.34 12.33 -17.59
N GLY A 276 18.43 12.10 -18.31
CA GLY A 276 18.78 12.85 -19.51
C GLY A 276 17.85 12.55 -20.70
N PRO A 277 17.99 13.32 -21.80
CA PRO A 277 17.23 13.11 -23.03
C PRO A 277 17.49 11.72 -23.65
N ASP A 278 18.72 11.20 -23.52
CA ASP A 278 19.13 9.91 -24.10
C ASP A 278 18.77 8.69 -23.22
N TYR A 279 18.18 8.91 -22.05
CA TYR A 279 17.75 7.81 -21.18
C TYR A 279 16.66 6.98 -21.84
N GLY A 280 16.90 5.66 -21.99
CA GLY A 280 15.99 4.74 -22.66
C GLY A 280 16.03 4.82 -24.18
N ALA A 281 17.04 5.48 -24.79
CA ALA A 281 17.09 5.67 -26.24
C ALA A 281 17.23 4.35 -27.00
N HIS A 282 18.03 3.41 -26.48
CA HIS A 282 18.20 2.09 -27.05
C HIS A 282 16.90 1.28 -26.97
N GLU A 283 16.33 1.17 -25.77
CA GLU A 283 15.06 0.47 -25.50
C GLU A 283 13.91 1.03 -26.34
N ARG A 284 13.87 2.35 -26.50
CA ARG A 284 12.88 3.03 -27.35
C ARG A 284 12.99 2.61 -28.82
N ARG A 285 14.21 2.50 -29.35
CA ARG A 285 14.44 2.09 -30.74
C ARG A 285 14.05 0.62 -30.95
N LEU A 286 14.42 -0.26 -30.03
CA LEU A 286 14.01 -1.66 -30.09
C LEU A 286 12.48 -1.79 -30.06
N LEU A 287 11.82 -1.10 -29.14
CA LEU A 287 10.36 -1.10 -29.05
C LEU A 287 9.71 -0.53 -30.32
N GLU A 288 10.25 0.56 -30.91
CA GLU A 288 9.75 1.09 -32.17
C GLU A 288 9.85 0.06 -33.31
N ALA A 289 10.96 -0.67 -33.42
CA ALA A 289 11.11 -1.74 -34.40
C ALA A 289 10.10 -2.88 -34.18
N GLU A 290 9.87 -3.30 -32.93
CA GLU A 290 8.87 -4.31 -32.59
C GLU A 290 7.44 -3.87 -32.96
N ILE A 291 7.07 -2.63 -32.63
CA ILE A 291 5.78 -2.05 -32.98
C ILE A 291 5.58 -2.03 -34.51
N LEU A 292 6.61 -1.62 -35.27
CA LEU A 292 6.57 -1.60 -36.73
C LEU A 292 6.39 -3.00 -37.32
N ASP A 293 7.02 -4.03 -36.74
CA ASP A 293 6.81 -5.42 -37.14
C ASP A 293 5.36 -5.88 -36.91
N LYS A 294 4.76 -5.52 -35.77
CA LYS A 294 3.35 -5.81 -35.48
C LYS A 294 2.40 -5.11 -36.45
N LEU A 295 2.76 -3.90 -36.90
CA LEU A 295 2.08 -3.15 -37.95
C LEU A 295 2.38 -3.64 -39.37
N LYS A 296 3.18 -4.71 -39.52
CA LYS A 296 3.62 -5.29 -40.82
C LYS A 296 4.48 -4.34 -41.66
N ARG A 297 5.11 -3.34 -41.03
CA ARG A 297 6.04 -2.38 -41.64
C ARG A 297 7.49 -2.86 -41.49
N ARG A 298 7.76 -4.05 -42.03
CA ARG A 298 9.02 -4.79 -41.81
C ARG A 298 10.26 -4.08 -42.34
N GLU A 299 10.13 -3.36 -43.46
CA GLU A 299 11.25 -2.61 -44.03
C GLU A 299 11.68 -1.48 -43.09
N ASP A 300 10.72 -0.70 -42.58
CA ASP A 300 10.97 0.36 -41.60
C ASP A 300 11.58 -0.20 -40.31
N ALA A 301 11.08 -1.33 -39.81
CA ALA A 301 11.61 -2.00 -38.63
C ALA A 301 13.07 -2.43 -38.84
N GLN A 302 13.37 -3.05 -39.98
CA GLN A 302 14.72 -3.51 -40.32
C GLN A 302 15.69 -2.33 -40.50
N GLU A 303 15.25 -1.23 -41.10
CA GLU A 303 16.06 -0.02 -41.23
C GLU A 303 16.47 0.53 -39.85
N LEU A 304 15.53 0.49 -38.90
CA LEU A 304 15.74 0.99 -37.55
C LEU A 304 16.72 0.08 -36.77
N ARG A 305 16.60 -1.24 -36.87
CA ARG A 305 17.57 -2.21 -36.33
C ARG A 305 18.98 -2.02 -36.90
N TRP A 306 19.09 -1.83 -38.22
CA TRP A 306 20.38 -1.55 -38.87
C TRP A 306 21.00 -0.23 -38.45
N ARG A 307 20.17 0.78 -38.15
CA ARG A 307 20.66 2.04 -37.59
C ARG A 307 21.22 1.84 -36.19
N GLU A 308 20.50 1.09 -35.35
CA GLU A 308 20.97 0.74 -34.00
C GLU A 308 22.29 -0.03 -34.05
N PHE A 309 22.35 -1.09 -34.85
CA PHE A 309 23.56 -1.89 -35.03
C PHE A 309 24.76 -1.03 -35.46
N ARG A 310 24.57 -0.06 -36.35
CA ARG A 310 25.66 0.83 -36.79
C ARG A 310 26.17 1.76 -35.69
N GLU A 311 25.31 2.14 -34.75
CA GLU A 311 25.67 3.03 -33.63
C GLU A 311 26.29 2.26 -32.47
N THR A 312 25.79 1.06 -32.13
CA THR A 312 26.21 0.29 -30.95
C THR A 312 27.17 -0.86 -31.27
N LEU A 313 27.20 -1.31 -32.52
CA LEU A 313 27.86 -2.54 -32.98
C LEU A 313 27.38 -3.81 -32.25
N ASP A 314 26.18 -3.78 -31.66
CA ASP A 314 25.59 -4.91 -30.98
C ASP A 314 24.79 -5.79 -31.95
N PRO A 315 25.24 -7.02 -32.29
CA PRO A 315 24.54 -7.88 -33.23
C PRO A 315 23.21 -8.43 -32.70
N SER A 316 22.91 -8.31 -31.41
CA SER A 316 21.66 -8.81 -30.83
C SER A 316 20.42 -8.02 -31.26
N VAL A 317 20.61 -6.84 -31.86
CA VAL A 317 19.53 -5.93 -32.28
C VAL A 317 18.99 -6.23 -33.69
N LEU A 318 19.59 -7.17 -34.43
CA LEU A 318 19.28 -7.48 -35.83
C LEU A 318 18.17 -8.51 -36.02
#